data_AF-A0A6G1MPP8-F1
#
_entry.id   AF-A0A6G1MPP8-F1
#
_cell.length_a   1.000
_cell.length_b   1.000
_cell.length_c   1.000
_cell.angle_alpha   90.00
_cell.angle_beta   90.00
_cell.angle_gamma   90.00
#
_symmetry.space_group_name_H-M   'P 1'
#
loop_
_entity.id
_entity.type
_entity.pdbx_description
1 polymer ?
#
loop_
_entity_poly.entity_id
_entity_poly.type
_entity_poly.pdbx_seq_one_letter_code
_entity_poly.pdbx_strand_id
1 'polypeptide(L)' 'MSLSSSIYNTVMRKNWAFVGVIFAGAFGADIAFDVYAQRFWDWKNQGRQWKV' A
#
# COMPACT_ATOMS: atom_id res chain seq x y z
N MET A 1 -5.92 -6.24 25.83
CA MET A 1 -4.87 -6.21 24.78
C MET A 1 -5.19 -5.05 23.85
N SER A 2 -4.21 -4.22 23.50
CA SER A 2 -4.41 -3.21 22.46
C SER A 2 -4.35 -3.84 21.07
N LEU A 3 -4.92 -3.18 20.07
CA LEU A 3 -4.80 -3.59 18.66
C LEU A 3 -3.33 -3.71 18.24
N SER A 4 -2.48 -2.77 18.68
CA SER A 4 -1.05 -2.80 18.42
C SER A 4 -0.36 -4.05 18.99
N SER A 5 -0.71 -4.45 20.22
CA SER A 5 -0.20 -5.70 20.82
C SER A 5 -0.65 -6.94 20.05
N SER A 6 -1.89 -6.96 19.56
CA SER A 6 -2.39 -8.06 18.74
C SER A 6 -1.67 -8.16 17.40
N ILE A 7 -1.47 -7.05 16.70
CA ILE A 7 -0.73 -7.01 15.42
C ILE A 7 0.72 -7.46 15.63
N TYR A 8 1.40 -6.92 16.64
CA TYR A 8 2.80 -7.28 16.91
C TYR A 8 2.96 -8.79 17.12
N ASN A 9 2.12 -9.37 17.98
CA ASN A 9 2.20 -10.80 18.30
C ASN A 9 1.80 -11.71 17.14
N THR A 10 0.93 -11.22 16.23
CA THR A 10 0.42 -12.02 15.12
C THR A 10 1.37 -12.04 13.93
N VAL A 11 1.90 -10.87 13.54
CA VAL A 11 2.61 -10.73 12.25
C VAL A 11 4.03 -10.16 12.35
N MET A 12 4.41 -9.53 13.47
CA MET A 12 5.72 -8.86 13.60
C MET A 12 6.72 -9.60 14.50
N ARG A 13 6.26 -10.41 15.46
CA ARG A 13 7.13 -11.09 16.43
C ARG A 13 8.06 -12.14 15.82
N LYS A 14 7.66 -12.79 14.71
CA LYS A 14 8.45 -13.82 14.02
C LYS A 14 9.11 -13.21 12.78
N ASN A 15 10.44 -13.15 12.74
CA ASN A 15 11.20 -12.50 11.66
C ASN A 15 10.80 -12.98 10.25
N TRP A 16 10.65 -14.29 10.05
CA TRP A 16 10.26 -14.85 8.75
C TRP A 16 8.84 -14.42 8.32
N ALA A 17 7.90 -14.35 9.27
CA ALA A 17 6.53 -13.91 9.00
C ALA A 17 6.51 -12.40 8.72
N PHE A 18 7.30 -11.63 9.47
CA PHE A 18 7.41 -10.19 9.31
C PHE A 18 7.94 -9.79 7.93
N VAL A 19 8.97 -10.49 7.42
CA VAL A 19 9.47 -10.28 6.05
C VAL A 19 8.38 -10.53 5.01
N GLY A 20 7.60 -11.61 5.16
CA GLY A 20 6.47 -11.90 4.27
C GLY A 20 5.40 -10.79 4.29
N VAL A 21 5.10 -10.26 5.47
CA VAL A 21 4.14 -9.15 5.65
C VAL A 21 4.65 -7.87 5.01
N ILE A 22 5.94 -7.56 5.12
CA ILE A 22 6.56 -6.40 4.45
C ILE A 22 6.43 -6.55 2.93
N PHE A 23 6.77 -7.69 2.36
CA PHE A 23 6.68 -7.87 0.90
C PHE A 23 5.24 -7.79 0.41
N ALA A 24 4.31 -8.49 1.06
CA ALA A 24 2.89 -8.43 0.71
C ALA A 24 2.34 -7.00 0.83
N GLY A 25 2.70 -6.30 1.91
CA GLY A 25 2.33 -4.90 2.12
C GLY A 25 2.92 -3.97 1.07
N ALA A 26 4.18 -4.15 0.70
CA ALA A 26 4.85 -3.35 -0.32
C ALA A 26 4.20 -3.52 -1.70
N PHE A 27 3.97 -4.75 -2.16
CA PHE A 27 3.30 -4.99 -3.44
C PHE A 27 1.86 -4.46 -3.46
N GLY A 28 1.10 -4.70 -2.39
CA GLY A 28 -0.27 -4.19 -2.29
C GLY A 28 -0.32 -2.67 -2.26
N ALA A 29 0.58 -2.04 -1.50
CA ALA A 29 0.68 -0.59 -1.41
C ALA A 29 1.14 0.04 -2.72
N ASP A 30 2.08 -0.57 -3.44
CA ASP A 30 2.59 -0.09 -4.73
C ASP A 30 1.46 -0.01 -5.77
N ILE A 31 0.71 -1.11 -5.95
CA ILE A 31 -0.45 -1.15 -6.85
C ILE A 31 -1.50 -0.13 -6.46
N ALA A 32 -1.85 -0.06 -5.17
CA ALA A 32 -2.85 0.89 -4.70
C ALA A 32 -2.38 2.33 -4.95
N PHE A 33 -1.16 2.63 -4.56
CA PHE A 33 -0.59 3.97 -4.69
C PHE A 33 -0.55 4.41 -6.14
N ASP A 34 -0.08 3.57 -7.07
CA ASP A 34 -0.01 3.90 -8.49
C ASP A 34 -1.40 4.23 -9.06
N VAL A 35 -2.40 3.38 -8.80
CA VAL A 35 -3.78 3.60 -9.26
C VAL A 35 -4.36 4.90 -8.72
N TYR A 36 -4.20 5.17 -7.41
CA TYR A 36 -4.76 6.38 -6.80
C TYR A 36 -4.00 7.63 -7.22
N ALA A 37 -2.67 7.57 -7.30
CA ALA A 37 -1.84 8.68 -7.73
C ALA A 37 -2.15 9.05 -9.18
N GLN A 38 -2.29 8.06 -10.06
CA GLN A 38 -2.65 8.29 -11.44
C GLN A 38 -4.06 8.87 -11.55
N ARG A 39 -5.07 8.30 -10.87
CA ARG A 39 -6.42 8.88 -10.84
C ARG A 39 -6.45 10.32 -10.35
N PHE A 40 -5.68 10.62 -9.31
CA PHE A 40 -5.56 11.98 -8.81
C PHE A 40 -4.94 12.92 -9.84
N TRP A 41 -3.85 12.48 -10.50
CA TRP A 41 -3.21 13.22 -11.57
C TRP A 41 -4.15 13.49 -12.74
N ASP A 42 -4.93 12.50 -13.14
CA ASP A 42 -5.93 12.54 -14.21
C ASP A 42 -7.01 13.56 -13.90
N TRP A 43 -7.58 13.47 -12.70
CA TRP A 43 -8.57 14.42 -12.23
C TRP A 43 -8.04 15.87 -12.20
N LYS A 44 -6.79 16.06 -11.76
CA LYS A 44 -6.18 17.39 -11.69
C LYS A 44 -5.81 17.97 -13.06
N ASN A 45 -5.56 17.14 -14.07
CA ASN A 45 -5.05 17.58 -15.37
C ASN A 45 -6.01 17.27 -16.53
N GLN A 46 -7.31 17.14 -16.27
CA GLN A 46 -8.33 16.93 -17.29
C GLN A 46 -8.23 17.97 -18.41
N GLY A 47 -8.28 17.51 -19.66
CA GLY A 47 -8.18 18.36 -20.86
C GLY A 47 -6.78 18.89 -21.17
N ARG A 48 -5.77 18.61 -20.33
CA ARG A 48 -4.36 18.99 -20.56
C ARG A 48 -3.47 17.80 -20.91
N GLN A 49 -4.00 16.58 -20.77
CA GLN A 49 -3.26 15.36 -20.99
C GLN A 49 -3.36 14.92 -22.46
N TRP A 50 -2.28 14.30 -22.96
CA TRP A 50 -2.25 13.72 -24.30
C TRP A 50 -3.07 12.43 -24.42
N LYS A 51 -3.26 11.74 -23.29
CA LYS A 51 -4.11 10.56 -23.25
C LYS A 51 -5.57 10.96 -23.50
N VAL A 52 -6.24 10.14 -24.32
CA VAL A 52 -7.66 10.27 -24.67
C VAL A 52 -8.53 9.93 -23.46
#